data_AF-A0ABD2PJM9-F1
#
_entry.id   AF-A0ABD2PJM9-F1
#
_cell.length_a   1.000
_cell.length_b   1.000
_cell.length_c   1.000
_cell.angle_alpha   90.00
_cell.angle_beta   90.00
_cell.angle_gamma   90.00
#
_symmetry.space_group_name_H-M   'P 1'
#
loop_
_entity.id
_entity.type
_entity.pdbx_description
1 polymer ?
#
loop_
_entity_poly.entity_id
_entity_poly.type
_entity_poly.pdbx_seq_one_letter_code
_entity_poly.pdbx_strand_id
1 'polypeptide(L)'
;MSDFQARILAQAQVWQGDGTFKAAPTSFRQLYQIRCRYRNRAFTVVSTFMTSKSEQAYRRLFHIIVHLRSMNLEILCQTLVIDFEI
;
A
#
# COMPACT_ATOMS: atom_id res chain seq x y z
N MET A 1 8.58 5.41 -3.76
CA MET A 1 8.29 5.69 -2.34
C MET A 1 9.48 6.44 -1.78
N SER A 2 9.27 7.58 -1.13
CA SER A 2 10.36 8.34 -0.47
C SER A 2 10.70 7.75 0.90
N ASP A 3 11.87 8.09 1.45
CA ASP A 3 12.29 7.67 2.79
C ASP A 3 11.28 8.08 3.88
N PHE A 4 10.68 9.26 3.74
CA PHE A 4 9.64 9.72 4.65
C PHE A 4 8.40 8.82 4.61
N GLN A 5 7.94 8.46 3.41
CA GLN A 5 6.81 7.54 3.24
C GLN A 5 7.14 6.14 3.78
N ALA A 6 8.37 5.66 3.56
CA ALA A 6 8.82 4.38 4.08
C ALA A 6 8.84 4.35 5.61
N ARG A 7 9.28 5.43 6.27
CA ARG A 7 9.25 5.56 7.73
C ARG A 7 7.82 5.59 8.28
N ILE A 8 6.92 6.33 7.64
CA ILE A 8 5.50 6.34 8.03
C ILE A 8 4.91 4.93 7.91
N LEU A 9 5.11 4.28 6.77
CA LEU A 9 4.62 2.93 6.49
C LEU A 9 5.14 1.93 7.54
N ALA A 10 6.43 1.99 7.86
CA ALA A 10 7.07 1.12 8.84
C ALA A 10 6.51 1.30 10.25
N GLN A 11 6.25 2.54 10.68
CA GLN A 11 5.77 2.85 12.02
C GLN A 11 4.26 2.74 12.19
N ALA A 12 3.51 2.70 11.09
CA ALA A 12 2.06 2.62 11.13
C ALA A 12 1.59 1.21 11.49
N GLN A 13 0.78 1.11 12.55
CA GLN A 13 0.14 -0.15 12.98
C GLN A 13 -1.03 -0.56 12.10
N VAL A 14 -1.67 0.41 11.44
CA VAL A 14 -2.81 0.18 10.55
C VAL A 14 -2.51 0.69 9.16
N TRP A 15 -2.65 -0.20 8.17
CA TRP A 15 -2.58 0.13 6.75
C TRP A 15 -3.98 0.08 6.15
N GLN A 16 -4.34 1.11 5.41
CA GLN A 16 -5.64 1.21 4.74
C GLN A 16 -5.41 1.21 3.24
N GLY A 17 -5.71 0.10 2.58
CA GLY A 17 -5.58 -0.03 1.14
C GLY A 17 -6.91 0.25 0.43
N ASP A 18 -6.84 0.99 -0.67
CA ASP A 18 -8.01 1.42 -1.44
C ASP A 18 -7.68 1.46 -2.93
N GLY A 19 -8.61 0.96 -3.75
CA GLY A 19 -8.47 0.87 -5.20
C GLY A 19 -9.35 1.90 -5.90
N THR A 20 -8.74 2.83 -6.64
CA THR A 20 -9.49 3.80 -7.47
C THR A 20 -9.45 3.41 -8.94
N PHE A 21 -10.63 3.20 -9.55
CA PHE A 21 -10.79 2.77 -10.94
C PHE A 21 -10.77 3.93 -11.94
N LYS A 22 -11.41 5.05 -11.60
CA LYS A 22 -11.63 6.19 -12.51
C LYS A 22 -10.34 6.89 -12.97
N ALA A 23 -9.25 6.70 -12.22
CA ALA A 23 -7.95 7.30 -12.49
C ALA A 23 -6.94 6.33 -13.12
N ALA A 24 -7.31 5.07 -13.36
CA ALA A 24 -6.42 4.07 -13.94
C ALA A 24 -6.43 4.19 -15.48
N PRO A 25 -5.26 4.29 -16.14
CA PRO A 25 -5.17 4.14 -17.60
C PRO A 25 -5.73 2.78 -18.03
N THR A 26 -6.22 2.67 -19.27
CA THR A 26 -6.97 1.51 -19.78
C THR A 26 -6.23 0.17 -19.63
N SER A 27 -4.90 0.20 -19.60
CA SER A 27 -4.05 -0.99 -19.40
C SER A 27 -4.04 -1.52 -17.96
N PHE A 28 -4.60 -0.78 -17.00
CA PHE A 28 -4.60 -1.12 -15.58
C PHE A 28 -6.03 -1.27 -15.06
N ARG A 29 -6.21 -2.18 -14.11
CA ARG A 29 -7.51 -2.41 -13.47
C ARG A 29 -7.78 -1.40 -12.37
N GLN A 30 -6.75 -0.90 -11.70
CA GLN A 30 -6.91 0.09 -10.64
C GLN A 30 -5.60 0.85 -10.38
N LEU A 31 -5.75 2.08 -9.87
CA LEU A 31 -4.73 2.75 -9.07
C LEU A 31 -4.95 2.32 -7.61
N TYR A 32 -4.07 1.48 -7.08
CA TYR A 32 -4.13 1.03 -5.71
C TYR A 32 -3.25 1.89 -4.81
N GLN A 33 -3.81 2.32 -3.68
CA GLN A 33 -3.16 3.22 -2.75
C GLN A 33 -3.18 2.65 -1.33
N ILE A 34 -2.06 2.77 -0.62
CA ILE A 34 -1.99 2.46 0.80
C ILE A 34 -1.85 3.77 1.57
N ARG A 35 -2.76 3.96 2.51
CA ARG A 35 -2.82 5.10 3.42
C ARG A 35 -2.51 4.66 4.83
N CYS A 36 -1.75 5.49 5.54
CA CYS A 36 -1.39 5.29 6.93
C CYS A 36 -1.66 6.57 7.73
N ARG A 37 -2.00 6.44 9.01
CA ARG A 37 -2.05 7.58 9.93
C ARG A 37 -0.68 7.82 10.55
N TYR A 38 -0.23 9.06 10.49
CA TYR A 38 0.97 9.53 11.19
C TYR A 38 0.68 10.88 11.83
N ARG A 39 0.95 11.03 13.13
CA ARG A 39 0.65 12.26 13.91
C ARG A 39 -0.77 12.79 13.66
N ASN A 40 -1.75 11.89 13.73
CA ASN A 40 -3.18 12.17 13.53
C ASN A 40 -3.58 12.68 12.12
N ARG A 41 -2.70 12.57 11.12
CA ARG A 41 -2.99 12.90 9.71
C ARG A 41 -2.84 11.66 8.83
N ALA A 42 -3.66 11.55 7.79
CA ALA A 42 -3.59 10.47 6.82
C ALA A 42 -2.57 10.81 5.71
N PHE A 43 -1.72 9.86 5.36
CA PHE A 43 -0.74 9.98 4.29
C PHE A 43 -0.87 8.81 3.33
N THR A 44 -0.88 9.10 2.02
CA THR A 44 -0.69 8.08 0.99
C THR A 44 0.80 7.77 0.87
N VAL A 45 1.18 6.56 1.25
CA VAL A 45 2.58 6.11 1.32
C VAL A 45 2.96 5.20 0.16
N VAL A 46 1.99 4.49 -0.40
CA VAL A 46 2.14 3.70 -1.62
C VAL A 46 1.04 4.10 -2.59
N SER A 47 1.40 4.27 -3.86
CA SER A 47 0.47 4.47 -4.96
C SER A 47 1.02 3.69 -6.15
N THR A 48 0.29 2.69 -6.62
CA THR A 48 0.74 1.79 -7.68
C THR A 48 -0.40 1.45 -8.62
N PHE A 49 -0.11 1.34 -9.91
CA PHE A 49 -1.06 0.76 -10.84
C PHE A 49 -1.02 -0.77 -10.72
N MET A 50 -2.19 -1.40 -10.72
CA MET A 50 -2.32 -2.85 -10.71
C MET A 50 -3.11 -3.30 -11.94
N THR A 51 -2.60 -4.33 -12.62
CA THR A 51 -3.25 -4.94 -13.79
C THR A 51 -4.27 -6.03 -13.42
N SER A 52 -4.33 -6.42 -12.14
CA SER A 52 -5.24 -7.42 -11.61
C SER A 52 -5.62 -7.11 -10.16
N LYS A 53 -6.81 -7.57 -9.74
CA LYS A 53 -7.30 -7.52 -8.35
C LYS A 53 -7.21 -8.89 -7.65
N SER A 54 -6.56 -9.88 -8.25
CA SER A 54 -6.47 -11.21 -7.65
C SER A 54 -5.69 -11.18 -6.33
N GLU A 55 -5.98 -12.12 -5.43
CA GLU A 55 -5.22 -12.30 -4.18
C GLU A 55 -3.72 -12.38 -4.45
N GLN A 56 -3.32 -13.09 -5.52
CA GLN A 56 -1.92 -13.22 -5.91
C GLN A 56 -1.29 -11.87 -6.31
N ALA A 57 -2.04 -10.97 -6.93
CA ALA A 57 -1.56 -9.63 -7.26
C ALA A 57 -1.32 -8.79 -5.99
N TYR A 58 -2.23 -8.85 -5.02
CA TYR A 58 -2.05 -8.20 -3.73
C TYR A 58 -0.89 -8.79 -2.93
N ARG A 59 -0.76 -10.12 -2.85
CA ARG A 59 0.39 -10.78 -2.22
C ARG A 59 1.72 -10.32 -2.80
N ARG A 60 1.82 -10.25 -4.13
CA ARG A 60 3.04 -9.73 -4.81
C ARG A 60 3.32 -8.29 -4.40
N LEU A 61 2.31 -7.41 -4.39
CA LEU A 61 2.46 -6.02 -3.96
C LEU A 61 2.99 -5.94 -2.52
N PHE A 62 2.34 -6.61 -1.57
CA PHE A 62 2.76 -6.56 -0.17
C PHE A 62 4.14 -7.19 0.04
N HIS A 63 4.47 -8.27 -0.67
CA HIS A 63 5.80 -8.86 -0.64
C HIS A 63 6.87 -7.87 -1.14
N ILE A 64 6.61 -7.16 -2.25
CA ILE A 64 7.51 -6.11 -2.75
C ILE A 64 7.68 -5.01 -1.70
N ILE A 65 6.59 -4.54 -1.08
CA ILE A 65 6.65 -3.50 -0.05
C ILE A 65 7.50 -3.93 1.16
N VAL A 66 7.34 -5.16 1.62
CA VAL A 66 8.13 -5.74 2.73
C VAL A 66 9.59 -5.92 2.31
N HIS A 67 9.84 -6.35 1.08
CA HIS A 67 11.18 -6.66 0.58
C HIS A 67 11.99 -5.43 0.17
N LEU A 68 11.33 -4.34 -0.26
CA LEU A 68 11.96 -3.04 -0.52
C LEU A 68 12.54 -2.38 0.74
N ARG A 69 12.52 -3.06 1.88
CA ARG A 69 13.23 -2.69 3.10
C ARG A 69 14.74 -2.92 2.98
N SER A 70 15.36 -2.18 2.08
CA SER A 70 16.80 -1.91 2.12
C SER A 70 17.20 -0.99 3.29
N MET A 71 16.27 -0.58 4.16
CA MET A 71 16.47 0.47 5.17
C MET A 71 16.53 0.00 6.64
N ASN A 72 16.62 -1.30 6.96
CA ASN A 72 16.68 -1.81 8.35
C ASN A 72 15.54 -1.33 9.28
N LEU A 73 14.43 -0.83 8.73
CA LEU A 73 13.27 -0.48 9.54
C LEU A 73 12.60 -1.77 10.04
N GLU A 74 11.73 -1.75 11.06
CA GLU A 74 10.85 -2.87 11.51
C GLU A 74 9.37 -2.55 11.16
N ILE A 75 8.59 -3.44 10.53
CA ILE A 75 7.23 -3.13 10.05
C ILE A 75 6.33 -3.44 11.22
N LEU A 76 5.75 -2.39 11.81
CA LEU A 76 4.86 -2.52 12.96
C LEU A 76 3.40 -2.73 12.54
N CYS A 77 3.12 -2.91 11.26
CA CYS A 77 1.76 -3.14 10.76
C CYS A 77 1.17 -4.41 11.38
N GLN A 78 0.07 -4.23 12.10
CA GLN A 78 -0.68 -5.30 12.75
C GLN A 78 -2.01 -5.55 12.02
N THR A 79 -2.59 -4.48 11.47
CA THR A 79 -3.91 -4.53 10.83
C THR A 79 -3.83 -3.96 9.42
N LEU A 80 -4.21 -4.79 8.45
CA LEU A 80 -4.42 -4.38 7.07
C LEU A 80 -5.92 -4.32 6.79
N VAL A 81 -6.43 -3.12 6.51
CA VAL A 81 -7.82 -2.90 6.11
C VAL A 81 -7.85 -2.66 4.61
N ILE A 82 -8.47 -3.55 3.87
CA ILE A 82 -8.59 -3.47 2.41
C ILE A 82 -10.00 -3.84 1.99
N ASP A 83 -10.45 -3.23 0.90
CA ASP A 83 -11.63 -3.70 0.18
C ASP A 83 -11.20 -4.85 -0.75
N PHE A 84 -11.68 -6.07 -0.45
CA PHE A 84 -11.43 -7.25 -1.26
C PHE A 84 -12.73 -7.68 -1.91
N GLU A 85 -12.89 -7.34 -3.19
CA GLU A 85 -13.98 -7.85 -4.02
C GLU A 85 -13.60 -9.23 -4.57
N ILE A 86 -14.31 -10.27 -4.14
CA ILE A 86 -14.26 -11.64 -4.70
C ILE A 86 -15.17 -11.70 -5.93
#